data_AF-A0AAJ1JEM6-F1
#
_entry.id   AF-A0AAJ1JEM6-F1
#
_cell.length_a   1.000
_cell.length_b   1.000
_cell.length_c   1.000
_cell.angle_alpha   90.00
_cell.angle_beta   90.00
_cell.angle_gamma   90.00
#
_symmetry.space_group_name_H-M   'P 1'
#
loop_
_entity.id
_entity.type
_entity.pdbx_description
1 polymer ?
#
loop_
_entity_poly.entity_id
_entity_poly.type
_entity_poly.pdbx_seq_one_letter_code
_entity_poly.pdbx_strand_id
1 'polypeptide(L)'
;KNSKKFEEAVIRRLVSPESLKVSQGGSVYMGYGGNADFTATNTATRAGAMVGQALGSIAIFPALDAMRQSLPMVQALLLMAIYVMLPVILMFAAYEFKT
;
A
#
# COMPACT_ATOMS: atom_id res chain seq x y z
N LYS A 1 15.57 -14.01 -34.49
CA LYS A 1 15.22 -15.42 -34.84
C LYS A 1 14.61 -16.23 -33.67
N ASN A 2 14.52 -15.70 -32.44
CA ASN A 2 13.96 -16.42 -31.27
C ASN A 2 12.49 -16.09 -30.92
N SER A 3 11.85 -15.15 -31.62
CA SER A 3 10.49 -14.70 -31.29
C SER A 3 9.45 -15.83 -31.32
N LYS A 4 9.48 -16.67 -32.37
CA LYS A 4 8.51 -17.77 -32.52
C LYS A 4 8.59 -18.81 -31.40
N LYS A 5 9.80 -19.13 -30.93
CA LYS A 5 9.99 -20.08 -29.82
C LYS A 5 9.51 -19.50 -28.48
N PHE A 6 9.69 -18.19 -28.29
CA PHE A 6 9.21 -17.49 -27.12
C PHE A 6 7.68 -17.44 -27.09
N GLU A 7 7.06 -17.08 -28.22
CA GLU A 7 5.61 -17.06 -28.39
C GLU A 7 4.99 -18.44 -28.12
N GLU A 8 5.57 -19.51 -28.68
CA GLU A 8 5.11 -20.87 -28.43
C GLU A 8 5.26 -21.28 -26.96
N ALA A 9 6.37 -20.90 -26.30
CA ALA A 9 6.58 -21.17 -24.88
C ALA A 9 5.55 -20.44 -24.00
N VAL A 10 5.20 -19.20 -24.34
CA VAL A 10 4.17 -18.42 -23.65
C VAL A 10 2.79 -19.04 -23.85
N ILE A 11 2.42 -19.40 -25.09
CA ILE A 11 1.15 -20.06 -25.39
C ILE A 11 1.05 -21.38 -24.63
N ARG A 12 2.11 -22.19 -24.62
CA ARG A 12 2.15 -23.46 -23.88
C ARG A 12 2.01 -23.24 -22.38
N ARG A 13 2.61 -22.17 -21.84
CA ARG A 13 2.45 -21.81 -20.43
C ARG A 13 1.01 -21.42 -20.14
N LEU A 14 0.40 -20.55 -20.94
CA LEU A 14 -0.99 -20.11 -20.78
C LEU A 14 -1.99 -21.26 -20.83
N VAL A 15 -1.77 -22.22 -21.73
CA VAL A 15 -2.66 -23.39 -21.91
C VAL A 15 -2.27 -24.55 -20.98
N SER A 16 -1.19 -24.43 -20.20
CA SER A 16 -0.77 -25.51 -19.30
C SER A 16 -1.84 -25.79 -18.23
N PRO A 17 -2.07 -27.06 -17.86
CA PRO A 17 -3.04 -27.41 -16.83
C PRO A 17 -2.80 -26.68 -15.50
N GLU A 18 -1.55 -26.42 -15.15
CA GLU A 18 -1.19 -25.63 -13.96
C GLU A 18 -1.63 -24.17 -14.09
N SER A 19 -1.44 -23.54 -15.26
CA SER A 19 -1.92 -22.17 -15.48
C SER A 19 -3.45 -22.09 -15.56
N LEU A 20 -4.11 -23.13 -16.06
CA LEU A 20 -5.58 -23.22 -16.02
C LEU A 20 -6.11 -23.43 -14.60
N LYS A 21 -5.45 -24.25 -13.77
CA LYS A 21 -5.80 -24.41 -12.34
C LYS A 21 -5.65 -23.12 -11.56
N VAL A 22 -4.57 -22.37 -11.78
CA VAL A 22 -4.37 -21.05 -11.15
C VAL A 22 -5.39 -20.03 -11.65
N SER A 23 -5.74 -20.04 -12.95
CA SER A 23 -6.68 -19.09 -13.57
C SER A 23 -8.16 -19.39 -13.27
N GLN A 24 -8.52 -20.67 -13.12
CA GLN A 24 -9.90 -21.11 -12.82
C GLN A 24 -10.18 -21.24 -11.31
N GLY A 25 -9.31 -20.68 -10.46
CA GLY A 25 -9.56 -20.55 -9.01
C GLY A 25 -9.17 -21.77 -8.16
N GLY A 26 -8.36 -22.70 -8.67
CA GLY A 26 -7.98 -23.94 -7.97
C GLY A 26 -6.64 -23.93 -7.22
N SER A 27 -5.79 -22.91 -7.39
CA SER A 27 -4.58 -22.74 -6.58
C SER A 27 -4.08 -21.29 -6.61
N VAL A 28 -4.61 -20.46 -5.72
CA VAL A 28 -4.07 -19.10 -5.52
C VAL A 28 -2.74 -19.23 -4.80
N TYR A 29 -1.72 -18.53 -5.30
CA TYR A 29 -0.44 -18.41 -4.62
C TYR A 29 -0.68 -17.82 -3.21
N MET A 30 -0.35 -18.59 -2.17
CA MET A 30 -0.59 -18.23 -0.78
C MET A 30 0.32 -17.06 -0.37
N GLY A 31 -0.11 -15.84 -0.67
CA GLY A 31 0.49 -14.62 -0.18
C GLY A 31 -0.02 -14.32 1.23
N TYR A 32 0.90 -13.99 2.14
CA TYR A 32 0.69 -13.46 3.50
C TYR A 32 -0.73 -12.93 3.77
N GLY A 33 -1.62 -13.75 4.34
CA GLY A 33 -2.98 -13.27 4.67
C GLY A 33 -4.08 -14.29 4.94
N GLY A 34 -3.81 -15.59 4.85
CA GLY A 34 -4.83 -16.64 5.03
C GLY A 34 -5.35 -17.15 3.70
N ASN A 35 -5.71 -18.44 3.67
CA ASN A 35 -6.07 -19.17 2.45
C ASN A 35 -7.06 -18.38 1.59
N ALA A 36 -6.79 -18.25 0.29
CA ALA A 36 -7.76 -17.67 -0.65
C ALA A 36 -8.95 -18.63 -0.94
N ASP A 37 -8.88 -19.87 -0.46
CA ASP A 37 -9.98 -20.81 -0.50
C ASP A 37 -11.11 -20.40 0.46
N PHE A 38 -12.35 -20.49 -0.03
CA PHE A 38 -13.57 -20.28 0.74
C PHE A 38 -13.87 -21.47 1.67
N THR A 39 -12.88 -21.93 2.43
CA THR A 39 -13.10 -22.91 3.50
C THR A 39 -13.93 -22.25 4.62
N ALA A 40 -14.83 -23.00 5.25
CA ALA A 40 -15.72 -22.48 6.30
C ALA A 40 -14.97 -21.73 7.42
N THR A 41 -13.78 -22.20 7.80
CA THR A 41 -12.91 -21.56 8.81
C THR A 41 -12.34 -20.22 8.34
N ASN A 42 -11.99 -20.10 7.07
CA ASN A 42 -11.51 -18.84 6.47
C ASN A 42 -12.65 -17.81 6.37
N THR A 43 -13.84 -18.26 5.95
CA THR A 43 -15.04 -17.41 5.92
C THR A 43 -15.43 -16.94 7.32
N ALA A 44 -15.37 -17.80 8.32
CA ALA A 44 -15.63 -17.44 9.72
C ALA A 44 -14.60 -16.46 10.26
N THR A 45 -13.31 -16.68 9.98
CA THR A 45 -12.23 -15.76 10.38
C THR A 45 -12.39 -14.41 9.71
N ARG A 46 -12.73 -14.37 8.41
CA ARG A 46 -12.98 -13.14 7.67
C ARG A 46 -14.21 -12.39 8.19
N ALA A 47 -15.31 -13.08 8.48
CA ALA A 47 -16.50 -12.49 9.07
C ALA A 47 -16.22 -11.94 10.47
N GLY A 48 -15.52 -12.71 11.31
CA GLY A 48 -15.07 -12.27 12.63
C GLY A 48 -14.15 -11.06 12.56
N ALA A 49 -13.22 -11.03 11.60
CA ALA A 49 -12.36 -9.88 11.34
C ALA A 49 -13.17 -8.66 10.90
N MET A 50 -14.16 -8.81 10.00
CA MET A 50 -15.03 -7.72 9.57
C MET A 50 -15.84 -7.15 10.74
N VAL A 51 -16.41 -8.00 11.59
CA VAL A 51 -17.13 -7.57 12.79
C VAL A 51 -16.19 -6.90 13.79
N GLY A 52 -15.02 -7.48 14.04
CA GLY A 52 -14.01 -6.90 14.93
C GLY A 52 -13.52 -5.53 14.45
N GLN A 53 -13.30 -5.37 13.14
CA GLN A 53 -12.94 -4.08 12.55
C GLN A 53 -14.10 -3.08 12.61
N ALA A 54 -15.34 -3.52 12.37
CA ALA A 54 -16.52 -2.65 12.47
C ALA A 54 -16.75 -2.14 13.91
N LEU A 55 -16.48 -2.97 14.91
CA LEU A 55 -16.56 -2.58 16.31
C LEU A 55 -15.38 -1.70 16.73
N GLY A 56 -14.15 -2.08 16.34
CA GLY A 56 -12.94 -1.32 16.65
C GLY A 56 -12.90 0.06 15.97
N SER A 57 -13.53 0.18 14.80
CA SER A 57 -13.55 1.43 14.05
C SER A 57 -14.38 2.53 14.71
N ILE A 58 -15.40 2.20 15.50
CA ILE A 58 -16.19 3.19 16.26
C ILE A 58 -15.28 4.00 17.20
N ALA A 59 -14.27 3.35 17.80
CA ALA A 59 -13.33 4.01 18.70
C ALA A 59 -12.24 4.79 17.94
N ILE A 60 -11.83 4.32 16.76
CA ILE A 60 -10.66 4.83 16.04
C ILE A 60 -11.03 5.92 15.02
N PHE A 61 -12.22 5.85 14.42
CA PHE A 61 -12.68 6.82 13.41
C PHE A 61 -12.68 8.28 13.87
N PRO A 62 -13.06 8.63 15.11
CA PRO A 62 -12.97 10.02 15.58
C PRO A 62 -11.53 10.55 15.58
N ALA A 63 -10.56 9.72 15.97
CA ALA A 63 -9.15 10.09 15.97
C ALA A 63 -8.60 10.26 14.55
N LEU A 64 -8.99 9.38 13.61
CA LEU A 64 -8.60 9.50 12.21
C LEU A 64 -9.20 10.75 11.55
N ASP A 65 -10.43 11.12 11.90
CA ASP A 65 -11.09 12.31 11.39
C ASP A 65 -10.40 13.60 11.91
N ALA A 66 -10.09 13.63 13.21
CA ALA A 66 -9.30 14.72 13.79
C ALA A 66 -7.92 14.86 13.11
N MET A 67 -7.24 13.75 12.78
CA MET A 67 -5.98 13.80 12.04
C MET A 67 -6.16 14.42 10.65
N ARG A 68 -7.20 14.04 9.90
CA ARG A 68 -7.50 14.63 8.59
C ARG A 68 -7.82 16.11 8.68
N GLN A 69 -8.59 16.53 9.70
CA GLN A 69 -8.90 17.93 9.94
C GLN A 69 -7.66 18.73 10.32
N SER A 70 -6.74 18.12 11.08
CA SER A 70 -5.51 18.77 11.51
C SER A 70 -4.44 18.83 10.42
N LEU A 71 -4.47 17.93 9.42
CA LEU A 71 -3.47 17.84 8.36
C LEU A 71 -3.22 19.17 7.61
N PRO A 72 -4.23 19.90 7.11
CA PRO A 72 -3.99 21.19 6.44
C PRO A 72 -3.41 22.25 7.40
N MET A 73 -3.76 22.21 8.68
CA MET A 73 -3.26 23.15 9.68
C MET A 73 -1.79 22.90 10.02
N VAL A 74 -1.42 21.64 10.21
CA VAL A 74 -0.03 21.23 10.44
C VAL A 74 0.83 21.57 9.23
N GLN A 75 0.32 21.33 8.02
CA GLN A 75 1.01 21.70 6.79
C GLN A 75 1.26 23.21 6.70
N ALA A 76 0.26 24.04 7.02
CA ALA A 76 0.40 25.49 7.02
C ALA A 76 1.43 25.96 8.06
N LEU A 77 1.45 25.37 9.26
CA LEU A 77 2.44 25.66 10.29
C LEU A 77 3.85 25.31 9.82
N LEU A 78 4.04 24.11 9.24
CA LEU A 78 5.33 23.68 8.70
C LEU A 78 5.80 24.60 7.57
N LEU A 79 4.91 25.01 6.67
CA LEU A 79 5.23 25.92 5.58
C LEU A 79 5.67 27.29 6.12
N MET A 80 4.97 27.83 7.12
CA MET A 80 5.34 29.08 7.78
C MET A 80 6.71 28.97 8.47
N ALA A 81 6.98 27.86 9.16
CA ALA A 81 8.28 27.61 9.76
C ALA A 81 9.40 27.56 8.72
N ILE A 82 9.18 26.90 7.58
CA ILE A 82 10.12 26.86 6.47
C ILE A 82 10.39 28.27 5.94
N TYR A 83 9.36 29.08 5.71
CA TYR A 83 9.53 30.45 5.20
C TYR A 83 10.33 31.35 6.13
N VAL A 84 10.16 31.22 7.45
CA VAL A 84 10.94 31.99 8.43
C VAL A 84 12.40 31.52 8.47
N MET A 85 12.65 30.21 8.32
CA MET A 85 14.01 29.67 8.34
C MET A 85 14.77 29.88 7.02
N LEU A 86 14.06 29.99 5.90
CA LEU A 86 14.64 30.16 4.56
C LEU A 86 15.64 31.33 4.48
N PRO A 87 15.32 32.58 4.89
CA PRO A 87 16.28 33.67 4.84
C PRO A 87 17.48 33.46 5.77
N VAL A 88 17.28 32.84 6.93
CA VAL A 88 18.36 32.54 7.90
C VAL A 88 19.35 31.56 7.28
N ILE A 89 18.84 30.48 6.67
CA ILE A 89 19.66 29.47 5.99
C ILE A 89 20.43 30.09 4.82
N LEU A 90 19.77 30.93 4.01
CA LEU A 90 20.43 31.61 2.88
C LEU A 90 21.54 32.57 3.33
N MET A 91 21.34 33.29 4.43
CA MET A 91 22.35 34.21 4.97
C MET A 91 23.65 33.47 5.34
N PHE A 92 23.54 32.28 5.95
CA PHE A 92 24.71 31.45 6.25
C PHE A 92 25.25 30.71 5.03
N ALA A 93 24.38 30.26 4.11
CA ALA A 93 24.80 29.53 2.92
C ALA A 93 25.57 30.40 1.92
N ALA A 94 25.24 31.69 1.81
CA ALA A 94 25.94 32.63 0.94
C ALA A 94 27.23 33.20 1.57
N TYR A 95 27.51 32.87 2.84
CA TYR A 95 28.69 33.36 3.53
C TYR A 95 29.92 32.51 3.16
N GLU A 96 30.75 33.02 2.24
CA GLU A 96 32.08 32.46 2.01
C GLU A 96 33.06 32.93 3.09
N PHE A 97 33.58 31.99 3.89
CA PHE A 97 34.71 32.26 4.78
C PHE A 97 35.96 32.47 3.92
N LYS A 98 36.39 33.73 3.79
CA LYS A 98 37.67 34.05 3.19
C LYS A 98 38.77 33.93 4.26
N THR A 99 39.62 32.92 4.09
CA THR A 99 40.90 32.78 4.81
C THR A 99 41.94 33.69 4.18
#